data_AF-A0A127QNP5-F1
#
_entry.id   AF-A0A127QNP5-F1
#
_cell.length_a   1.000
_cell.length_b   1.000
_cell.length_c   1.000
_cell.angle_alpha   90.00
_cell.angle_beta   90.00
_cell.angle_gamma   90.00
#
_symmetry.space_group_name_H-M   'P 1'
#
loop_
_entity.id
_entity.type
_entity.pdbx_description
1 polymer ?
#
loop_
_entity_poly.entity_id
_entity_poly.type
_entity_poly.pdbx_seq_one_letter_code
_entity_poly.pdbx_strand_id
1 'polypeptide(L)'
;MKKVIAGLSASLFMLMSNLAHADGECDKYKTSYDKTYCMAKIFMEADKELNTVYSELRGVLKEDLKKQLTETQRAWLKYRDSSCEQSGSIDVSCNYKVNKERTDYLRDRLRECKAGTCRNELIAQKNWANCNEANLARSKLVFFDQSVFVAGRFAAWHFRLGKRGCYDSPDCRHRCRPHEKPPWRLGC
;
A
#
# COMPACT_ATOMS: atom_id res chain seq x y z
N MET A 1 -19.54 22.88 58.12
CA MET A 1 -19.97 22.68 56.72
C MET A 1 -19.05 23.47 55.80
N LYS A 2 -18.58 22.86 54.69
CA LYS A 2 -18.04 23.51 53.47
C LYS A 2 -16.61 24.11 53.62
N LYS A 3 -15.58 23.82 52.81
CA LYS A 3 -15.49 23.11 51.51
C LYS A 3 -14.11 22.47 51.35
N VAL A 4 -14.13 21.20 50.98
CA VAL A 4 -13.12 20.53 50.15
C VAL A 4 -13.05 21.27 48.80
N ILE A 5 -11.97 21.10 48.04
CA ILE A 5 -11.70 21.53 46.64
C ILE A 5 -10.50 22.49 46.58
N ALA A 6 -9.32 21.95 46.82
CA ALA A 6 -8.05 22.50 46.38
C ALA A 6 -7.17 21.31 45.93
N GLY A 7 -7.35 20.85 44.69
CA GLY A 7 -6.59 19.69 44.22
C GLY A 7 -7.03 19.05 42.91
N LEU A 8 -7.80 19.74 42.06
CA LEU A 8 -8.29 19.16 40.79
C LEU A 8 -8.20 20.14 39.61
N SER A 9 -7.17 20.98 39.55
CA SER A 9 -6.98 21.91 38.41
C SER A 9 -5.67 21.71 37.63
N ALA A 10 -4.74 20.89 38.10
CA ALA A 10 -3.43 20.73 37.43
C ALA A 10 -3.33 19.55 36.45
N SER A 11 -4.37 18.70 36.32
CA SER A 11 -4.30 17.46 35.53
C SER A 11 -5.04 17.49 34.19
N LEU A 12 -5.65 18.62 33.80
CA LEU A 12 -6.51 18.71 32.59
C LEU A 12 -5.85 19.38 31.37
N PHE A 13 -4.57 19.74 31.43
CA PHE A 13 -3.90 20.51 30.35
C PHE A 13 -2.93 19.70 29.45
N MET A 14 -2.93 18.36 29.49
CA MET A 14 -2.00 17.51 28.69
C MET A 14 -2.67 16.61 27.62
N LEU A 15 -3.82 16.97 27.05
CA LEU A 15 -4.54 16.10 26.09
C LEU A 15 -4.80 16.72 24.70
N MET A 16 -4.01 17.71 24.28
CA MET A 16 -4.04 18.20 22.90
C MET A 16 -2.85 17.63 22.11
N SER A 17 -2.84 16.31 21.92
CA SER A 17 -1.97 15.67 20.93
C SER A 17 -2.44 16.12 19.54
N ASN A 18 -1.63 16.95 18.87
CA ASN A 18 -1.89 17.39 17.51
C ASN A 18 -2.10 16.17 16.59
N LEU A 19 -3.31 15.99 16.06
CA LEU A 19 -3.53 15.18 14.87
C LEU A 19 -2.95 15.97 13.69
N ALA A 20 -1.65 15.82 13.45
CA ALA A 20 -1.08 16.22 12.17
C ALA A 20 -1.61 15.24 11.11
N HIS A 21 -2.65 15.65 10.37
CA HIS A 21 -2.98 14.97 9.14
C HIS A 21 -1.87 15.29 8.14
N ALA A 22 -1.20 14.26 7.64
CA ALA A 22 -0.33 14.39 6.49
C ALA A 22 -1.23 14.58 5.26
N ASP A 23 -1.46 15.83 4.89
CA ASP A 23 -2.11 16.15 3.61
C ASP A 23 -1.20 15.66 2.47
N GLY A 24 -1.79 15.03 1.45
CA GLY A 24 -1.04 14.64 0.26
C GLY A 24 -0.54 15.87 -0.50
N GLU A 25 0.55 15.74 -1.26
CA GLU A 25 1.16 16.84 -2.04
C GLU A 25 0.15 17.60 -2.91
N CYS A 26 -0.89 16.91 -3.40
CA CYS A 26 -1.94 17.49 -4.23
C CYS A 26 -3.18 17.98 -3.46
N ASP A 27 -3.26 17.82 -2.14
CA ASP A 27 -4.46 18.21 -1.37
C ASP A 27 -4.60 19.71 -1.14
N LYS A 28 -3.51 20.46 -1.35
CA LYS A 28 -3.52 21.94 -1.38
C LYS A 28 -4.46 22.51 -2.45
N TYR A 29 -4.69 21.78 -3.54
CA TYR A 29 -5.55 22.22 -4.63
C TYR A 29 -7.03 22.03 -4.29
N LYS A 30 -7.88 23.01 -4.65
CA LYS A 30 -9.31 22.99 -4.30
C LYS A 30 -10.20 22.38 -5.37
N THR A 31 -9.82 22.50 -6.65
CA THR A 31 -10.61 21.96 -7.76
C THR A 31 -10.23 20.50 -8.05
N SER A 32 -11.18 19.72 -8.55
CA SER A 32 -10.92 18.34 -9.00
C SER A 32 -9.96 18.30 -10.18
N TYR A 33 -10.01 19.30 -11.06
CA TYR A 33 -9.10 19.43 -12.21
C TYR A 33 -7.65 19.59 -11.74
N ASP A 34 -7.37 20.56 -10.88
CA ASP A 34 -6.00 20.84 -10.40
C ASP A 34 -5.42 19.67 -9.61
N LYS A 35 -6.26 19.00 -8.79
CA LYS A 35 -5.87 17.77 -8.09
C LYS A 35 -5.47 16.67 -9.06
N THR A 36 -6.28 16.44 -10.09
CA THR A 36 -6.01 15.40 -11.11
C THR A 36 -4.75 15.71 -11.90
N TYR A 37 -4.58 16.96 -12.30
CA TYR A 37 -3.39 17.43 -13.01
C TYR A 37 -2.11 17.29 -12.17
N CYS A 38 -2.18 17.65 -10.88
CA CYS A 38 -1.08 17.43 -9.94
C CYS A 38 -0.73 15.95 -9.81
N MET A 39 -1.73 15.08 -9.60
CA MET A 39 -1.50 13.63 -9.47
C MET A 39 -0.93 13.03 -10.76
N ALA A 40 -1.34 13.51 -11.93
CA ALA A 40 -0.78 13.09 -13.21
C ALA A 40 0.72 13.40 -13.32
N LYS A 41 1.15 14.59 -12.88
CA LYS A 41 2.59 14.93 -12.84
C LYS A 41 3.39 14.03 -11.92
N ILE A 42 2.89 13.78 -10.73
CA ILE A 42 3.55 12.89 -9.76
C ILE A 42 3.63 11.46 -10.31
N PHE A 43 2.55 10.99 -10.92
CA PHE A 43 2.49 9.69 -11.59
C PHE A 43 3.55 9.57 -12.70
N MET A 44 3.70 10.58 -13.56
CA MET A 44 4.70 10.55 -14.65
C MET A 44 6.13 10.39 -14.12
N GLU A 45 6.48 11.09 -13.03
CA GLU A 45 7.80 10.93 -12.42
C GLU A 45 7.96 9.55 -11.77
N ALA A 46 6.93 9.05 -11.08
CA ALA A 46 6.95 7.70 -10.50
C ALA A 46 7.08 6.60 -11.56
N ASP A 47 6.45 6.75 -12.72
CA ASP A 47 6.58 5.82 -13.85
C ASP A 47 7.99 5.84 -14.46
N LYS A 48 8.59 7.03 -14.59
CA LYS A 48 9.99 7.16 -15.00
C LYS A 48 10.94 6.48 -14.01
N GLU A 49 10.69 6.67 -12.71
CA GLU A 49 11.46 6.04 -11.64
C GLU A 49 11.36 4.50 -11.69
N LEU A 50 10.16 3.97 -11.90
CA LEU A 50 9.92 2.54 -12.09
C LEU A 50 10.77 1.97 -13.24
N ASN A 51 10.72 2.61 -14.41
CA ASN A 51 11.46 2.17 -15.60
C ASN A 51 12.98 2.24 -15.40
N THR A 52 13.45 3.25 -14.68
CA THR A 52 14.86 3.41 -14.31
C THR A 52 15.32 2.26 -13.41
N VAL A 53 14.63 2.02 -12.29
CA VAL A 53 14.96 0.96 -11.34
C VAL A 53 14.88 -0.43 -11.99
N TYR A 54 13.87 -0.66 -12.83
CA TYR A 54 13.74 -1.90 -13.61
C TYR A 54 14.95 -2.12 -14.52
N SER A 55 15.39 -1.09 -15.23
CA SER A 55 16.55 -1.17 -16.14
C SER A 55 17.85 -1.42 -15.38
N GLU A 56 18.05 -0.74 -14.25
CA GLU A 56 19.20 -0.97 -13.37
C GLU A 56 19.23 -2.39 -12.81
N LEU A 57 18.08 -2.88 -12.31
CA LEU A 57 17.97 -4.25 -11.81
C LEU A 57 18.29 -5.25 -12.91
N ARG A 58 17.73 -5.10 -14.11
CA ARG A 58 18.10 -5.96 -15.25
C ARG A 58 19.60 -5.93 -15.55
N GLY A 59 20.27 -4.79 -15.40
CA GLY A 59 21.70 -4.65 -15.67
C GLY A 59 22.58 -5.54 -14.78
N VAL A 60 22.15 -5.82 -13.54
CA VAL A 60 22.94 -6.61 -12.58
C VAL A 60 22.56 -8.11 -12.55
N LEU A 61 21.52 -8.52 -13.27
CA LEU A 61 21.03 -9.90 -13.28
C LEU A 61 21.70 -10.76 -14.35
N LYS A 62 21.69 -12.08 -14.13
CA LYS A 62 22.02 -13.09 -15.15
C LYS A 62 20.87 -13.23 -16.16
N GLU A 63 21.18 -13.67 -17.38
CA GLU A 63 20.21 -13.71 -18.49
C GLU A 63 18.91 -14.46 -18.19
N ASP A 64 18.97 -15.61 -17.52
CA ASP A 64 17.76 -16.37 -17.18
C ASP A 64 16.84 -15.60 -16.23
N LEU A 65 17.41 -14.89 -15.25
CA LEU A 65 16.65 -14.03 -14.34
C LEU A 65 16.12 -12.77 -15.03
N LYS A 66 16.84 -12.22 -16.02
CA LYS A 66 16.31 -11.12 -16.83
C LYS A 66 15.03 -11.54 -17.56
N LYS A 67 15.01 -12.75 -18.13
CA LYS A 67 13.81 -13.31 -18.79
C LYS A 67 12.66 -13.44 -17.79
N GLN A 68 12.89 -14.07 -16.65
CA GLN A 68 11.88 -14.22 -15.60
C GLN A 68 11.37 -12.87 -15.08
N LEU A 69 12.26 -11.90 -14.83
CA LEU A 69 11.87 -10.55 -14.41
C LEU A 69 11.01 -9.86 -15.49
N THR A 70 11.32 -10.06 -16.78
CA THR A 70 10.52 -9.52 -17.89
C THR A 70 9.10 -10.08 -17.87
N GLU A 71 8.96 -11.39 -17.72
CA GLU A 71 7.67 -12.07 -17.67
C GLU A 71 6.85 -11.62 -16.47
N THR A 72 7.48 -11.55 -15.29
CA THR A 72 6.88 -11.05 -14.06
C THR A 72 6.47 -9.58 -14.21
N GLN A 73 7.28 -8.73 -14.84
CA GLN A 73 6.93 -7.33 -15.07
C GLN A 73 5.75 -7.18 -16.05
N ARG A 74 5.67 -8.00 -17.11
CA ARG A 74 4.50 -8.03 -18.01
C ARG A 74 3.24 -8.50 -17.29
N ALA A 75 3.34 -9.48 -16.40
CA ALA A 75 2.22 -9.89 -15.56
C ALA A 75 1.78 -8.79 -14.60
N TRP A 76 2.72 -8.02 -14.06
CA TRP A 76 2.42 -6.86 -13.23
C TRP A 76 1.73 -5.73 -14.02
N LEU A 77 2.13 -5.45 -15.27
CA LEU A 77 1.44 -4.48 -16.12
C LEU A 77 -0.04 -4.85 -16.30
N LYS A 78 -0.33 -6.12 -16.61
CA LYS A 78 -1.72 -6.62 -16.70
C LYS A 78 -2.50 -6.40 -15.39
N TYR A 79 -1.87 -6.66 -14.25
CA TYR A 79 -2.48 -6.41 -12.94
C TYR A 79 -2.79 -4.93 -12.75
N ARG A 80 -1.83 -4.04 -13.00
CA ARG A 80 -1.98 -2.59 -12.88
C ARG A 80 -3.13 -2.09 -13.75
N ASP A 81 -3.15 -2.49 -15.02
CA ASP A 81 -4.16 -2.07 -15.98
C ASP A 81 -5.54 -2.57 -15.51
N SER A 82 -5.67 -3.85 -15.14
CA SER A 82 -6.93 -4.40 -14.63
C SER A 82 -7.41 -3.81 -13.29
N SER A 83 -6.48 -3.28 -12.47
CA SER A 83 -6.81 -2.76 -11.13
C SER A 83 -7.13 -1.28 -11.14
N CYS A 84 -6.57 -0.52 -12.09
CA CYS A 84 -6.65 0.94 -12.13
C CYS A 84 -7.40 1.48 -13.34
N GLU A 85 -7.77 0.65 -14.32
CA GLU A 85 -8.62 1.06 -15.44
C GLU A 85 -10.08 0.69 -15.19
N GLN A 86 -10.99 1.63 -15.43
CA GLN A 86 -12.44 1.45 -15.32
C GLN A 86 -13.12 2.12 -16.51
N SER A 87 -13.90 1.35 -17.27
CA SER A 87 -14.68 1.85 -18.43
C SER A 87 -13.87 2.71 -19.41
N GLY A 88 -12.62 2.32 -19.70
CA GLY A 88 -11.72 3.04 -20.62
C GLY A 88 -11.10 4.31 -20.03
N SER A 89 -11.26 4.56 -18.74
CA SER A 89 -10.62 5.68 -18.01
C SER A 89 -9.64 5.14 -16.96
N ILE A 90 -8.52 5.84 -16.79
CA ILE A 90 -7.48 5.47 -15.83
C ILE A 90 -7.67 6.24 -14.52
N ASP A 91 -7.72 5.53 -13.40
CA ASP A 91 -7.54 6.11 -12.07
C ASP A 91 -6.05 6.40 -11.85
N VAL A 92 -5.67 7.66 -12.02
CA VAL A 92 -4.28 8.14 -11.89
C VAL A 92 -3.74 7.92 -10.47
N SER A 93 -4.58 8.02 -9.43
CA SER A 93 -4.17 7.82 -8.04
C SER A 93 -3.88 6.34 -7.76
N CYS A 94 -4.74 5.44 -8.25
CA CYS A 94 -4.47 4.00 -8.23
C CYS A 94 -3.16 3.67 -8.96
N ASN A 95 -3.00 4.21 -10.17
CA ASN A 95 -1.84 3.91 -11.01
C ASN A 95 -0.53 4.37 -10.34
N TYR A 96 -0.53 5.58 -9.77
CA TYR A 96 0.59 6.08 -8.97
C TYR A 96 0.96 5.14 -7.82
N LYS A 97 -0.01 4.69 -7.02
CA LYS A 97 0.24 3.80 -5.87
C LYS A 97 0.83 2.47 -6.31
N VAL A 98 0.23 1.82 -7.31
CA VAL A 98 0.69 0.53 -7.83
C VAL A 98 2.09 0.66 -8.45
N ASN A 99 2.36 1.74 -9.19
CA ASN A 99 3.70 2.05 -9.71
C ASN A 99 4.73 2.23 -8.59
N LYS A 100 4.37 2.99 -7.54
CA LYS A 100 5.27 3.27 -6.42
C LYS A 100 5.63 2.00 -5.66
N GLU A 101 4.65 1.17 -5.33
CA GLU A 101 4.86 -0.11 -4.64
C GLU A 101 5.75 -1.06 -5.45
N ARG A 102 5.53 -1.14 -6.77
CA ARG A 102 6.38 -1.95 -7.64
C ARG A 102 7.80 -1.41 -7.70
N THR A 103 7.96 -0.09 -7.79
CA THR A 103 9.27 0.58 -7.82
C THR A 103 10.05 0.29 -6.54
N ASP A 104 9.41 0.42 -5.38
CA ASP A 104 10.05 0.15 -4.10
C ASP A 104 10.48 -1.31 -3.98
N TYR A 105 9.64 -2.24 -4.42
CA TYR A 105 10.00 -3.65 -4.47
C TYR A 105 11.24 -3.92 -5.33
N LEU A 106 11.26 -3.42 -6.57
CA LEU A 106 12.38 -3.62 -7.49
C LEU A 106 13.66 -2.95 -6.95
N ARG A 107 13.53 -1.81 -6.28
CA ARG A 107 14.65 -1.11 -5.64
C ARG A 107 15.27 -1.93 -4.52
N ASP A 108 14.46 -2.57 -3.69
CA ASP A 108 14.96 -3.43 -2.62
C ASP A 108 15.67 -4.66 -3.20
N ARG A 109 15.18 -5.24 -4.29
CA ARG A 109 15.89 -6.31 -5.02
C ARG A 109 17.21 -5.81 -5.61
N LEU A 110 17.22 -4.63 -6.21
CA LEU A 110 18.42 -4.01 -6.76
C LEU A 110 19.49 -3.79 -5.69
N ARG A 111 19.11 -3.30 -4.50
CA ARG A 111 20.03 -3.12 -3.36
C ARG A 111 20.63 -4.45 -2.91
N GLU A 112 19.81 -5.48 -2.75
CA GLU A 112 20.28 -6.82 -2.36
C GLU A 112 21.26 -7.40 -3.36
N CYS A 113 21.00 -7.24 -4.66
CA CYS A 113 21.90 -7.74 -5.69
C CYS A 113 23.19 -6.92 -5.80
N LYS A 114 23.12 -5.60 -5.65
CA LYS A 114 24.31 -4.73 -5.55
C LYS A 114 25.17 -5.06 -4.31
N ALA A 115 24.56 -5.51 -3.22
CA ALA A 115 25.26 -5.95 -2.00
C ALA A 115 25.83 -7.38 -2.09
N GLY A 116 25.63 -8.09 -3.21
CA GLY A 116 26.13 -9.46 -3.40
C GLY A 116 25.26 -10.56 -2.79
N THR A 117 24.16 -10.22 -2.10
CA THR A 117 23.24 -11.18 -1.46
C THR A 117 21.94 -11.33 -2.26
N CYS A 118 22.07 -11.46 -3.58
CA CYS A 118 20.93 -11.45 -4.51
C CYS A 118 20.03 -12.69 -4.30
N ARG A 119 18.75 -12.45 -3.98
CA ARG A 119 17.72 -13.48 -3.79
C ARG A 119 16.90 -13.66 -5.05
N ASN A 120 17.33 -14.59 -5.89
CA ASN A 120 16.80 -14.86 -7.22
C ASN A 120 15.30 -15.19 -7.22
N GLU A 121 14.86 -15.97 -6.24
CA GLU A 121 13.48 -16.40 -6.04
C GLU A 121 12.52 -15.22 -5.80
N LEU A 122 13.01 -14.12 -5.24
CA LEU A 122 12.20 -12.94 -4.96
C LEU A 122 12.13 -12.01 -6.17
N ILE A 123 13.13 -12.00 -7.06
CA ILE A 123 13.12 -11.12 -8.24
C ILE A 123 11.95 -11.44 -9.18
N ALA A 124 11.67 -12.73 -9.37
CA ALA A 124 10.58 -13.20 -10.22
C ALA A 124 9.22 -13.32 -9.49
N GLN A 125 9.17 -13.08 -8.18
CA GLN A 125 7.96 -13.28 -7.38
C GLN A 125 6.85 -12.28 -7.75
N LYS A 126 5.61 -12.78 -7.85
CA LYS A 126 4.39 -11.98 -8.01
C LYS A 126 3.90 -11.41 -6.68
N ASN A 127 4.66 -10.47 -6.11
CA ASN A 127 4.43 -9.92 -4.77
C ASN A 127 3.20 -8.99 -4.65
N TRP A 128 2.52 -8.66 -5.75
CA TRP A 128 1.34 -7.78 -5.79
C TRP A 128 0.00 -8.51 -5.80
N ALA A 129 -0.02 -9.83 -6.01
CA ALA A 129 -1.26 -10.63 -6.07
C ALA A 129 -1.86 -10.90 -4.68
N ASN A 130 -1.04 -10.88 -3.63
CA ASN A 130 -1.43 -11.37 -2.30
C ASN A 130 -2.24 -10.33 -1.50
N CYS A 131 -2.24 -9.05 -1.90
CA CYS A 131 -3.14 -8.04 -1.32
C CYS A 131 -4.56 -8.11 -1.91
N ASN A 132 -4.73 -8.73 -3.08
CA ASN A 132 -6.05 -8.95 -3.68
C ASN A 132 -6.70 -10.26 -3.22
N GLU A 133 -5.95 -11.29 -2.83
CA GLU A 133 -6.55 -12.51 -2.27
C GLU A 133 -7.24 -12.25 -0.92
N ALA A 134 -6.76 -11.30 -0.12
CA ALA A 134 -7.48 -10.85 1.08
C ALA A 134 -8.84 -10.19 0.76
N ASN A 135 -9.04 -9.68 -0.46
CA ASN A 135 -10.30 -9.12 -0.94
C ASN A 135 -11.14 -10.14 -1.76
N LEU A 136 -10.50 -11.10 -2.44
CA LEU A 136 -11.18 -12.15 -3.21
C LEU A 136 -11.66 -13.33 -2.33
N ALA A 137 -11.01 -13.58 -1.20
CA ALA A 137 -11.52 -14.51 -0.18
C ALA A 137 -12.81 -14.01 0.47
N ARG A 138 -13.09 -12.69 0.40
CA ARG A 138 -14.35 -12.11 0.88
C ARG A 138 -15.51 -12.21 -0.11
N SER A 139 -15.22 -12.31 -1.42
CA SER A 139 -16.27 -12.51 -2.44
C SER A 139 -16.61 -13.98 -2.67
N LYS A 140 -15.67 -14.91 -2.42
CA LYS A 140 -15.90 -16.35 -2.57
C LYS A 140 -16.60 -17.04 -1.39
N LEU A 141 -16.73 -16.38 -0.23
CA LEU A 141 -17.52 -16.89 0.91
C LEU A 141 -19.02 -16.55 0.84
N VAL A 142 -19.48 -15.83 -0.19
CA VAL A 142 -20.91 -15.48 -0.35
C VAL A 142 -21.62 -16.39 -1.36
N PHE A 143 -20.95 -17.40 -1.93
CA PHE A 143 -21.49 -18.19 -3.03
C PHE A 143 -21.30 -19.72 -2.94
N PHE A 144 -21.12 -20.29 -1.75
CA PHE A 144 -21.17 -21.76 -1.58
C PHE A 144 -22.04 -22.18 -0.39
N ASP A 145 -23.18 -22.76 -0.77
CA ASP A 145 -24.19 -23.55 -0.03
C ASP A 145 -25.19 -22.82 0.91
N GLN A 146 -26.44 -22.70 0.42
CA GLN A 146 -27.62 -22.27 1.19
C GLN A 146 -28.49 -23.46 1.63
N SER A 147 -27.93 -24.67 1.68
CA SER A 147 -28.63 -25.85 2.18
C SER A 147 -27.88 -26.41 3.38
N VAL A 148 -28.60 -26.59 4.48
CA VAL A 148 -28.16 -27.21 5.76
C VAL A 148 -27.52 -26.23 6.74
N PHE A 149 -28.33 -25.61 7.62
CA PHE A 149 -28.25 -25.85 9.07
C PHE A 149 -29.46 -25.25 9.81
N VAL A 150 -29.96 -26.07 10.74
CA VAL A 150 -31.20 -25.97 11.51
C VAL A 150 -31.00 -25.12 12.79
N ALA A 151 -32.06 -24.42 13.19
CA ALA A 151 -32.36 -23.90 14.53
C ALA A 151 -31.43 -22.83 15.17
N GLY A 152 -31.93 -21.58 15.16
CA GLY A 152 -32.22 -20.82 16.38
C GLY A 152 -31.05 -20.33 17.27
N ARG A 153 -30.53 -19.13 16.98
CA ARG A 153 -30.33 -18.02 17.93
C ARG A 153 -29.69 -16.81 17.24
N PHE A 154 -30.44 -15.71 17.14
CA PHE A 154 -29.92 -14.41 16.70
C PHE A 154 -29.14 -13.76 17.85
N ALA A 155 -27.81 -13.84 17.82
CA ALA A 155 -26.97 -12.91 18.57
C ALA A 155 -26.71 -11.68 17.69
N ALA A 156 -27.36 -10.57 18.03
CA ALA A 156 -27.16 -9.28 17.39
C ALA A 156 -25.73 -8.76 17.66
N TRP A 157 -24.84 -8.92 16.68
CA TRP A 157 -23.55 -8.24 16.68
C TRP A 157 -23.63 -6.99 15.81
N HIS A 158 -23.74 -5.83 16.44
CA HIS A 158 -23.47 -4.56 15.77
C HIS A 158 -21.98 -4.45 15.43
N PHE A 159 -21.59 -4.89 14.23
CA PHE A 159 -20.26 -4.61 13.70
C PHE A 159 -20.28 -3.28 12.96
N ARG A 160 -19.76 -2.24 13.63
CA ARG A 160 -19.38 -0.97 13.00
C ARG A 160 -18.22 -1.24 12.03
N LEU A 161 -18.51 -1.29 10.73
CA LEU A 161 -17.50 -1.46 9.67
C LEU A 161 -16.66 -0.17 9.52
N GLY A 162 -15.57 -0.08 10.29
CA GLY A 162 -14.46 0.81 9.97
C GLY A 162 -13.67 0.22 8.81
N LYS A 163 -13.74 0.86 7.63
CA LYS A 163 -12.88 0.54 6.48
C LYS A 163 -11.43 0.86 6.84
N ARG A 164 -10.65 -0.16 7.19
CA ARG A 164 -9.19 -0.07 7.22
C ARG A 164 -8.68 -0.67 5.91
N GLY A 165 -8.21 0.20 5.01
CA GLY A 165 -7.47 -0.21 3.81
C GLY A 165 -6.19 -0.94 4.21
N CYS A 166 -5.57 -1.63 3.25
CA CYS A 166 -4.41 -2.52 3.43
C CYS A 166 -3.18 -1.91 4.13
N TYR A 167 -3.19 -0.62 4.49
CA TYR A 167 -2.15 0.01 5.31
C TYR A 167 -2.15 -0.48 6.77
N ASP A 168 -3.25 -1.07 7.25
CA ASP A 168 -3.43 -1.42 8.67
C ASP A 168 -3.44 -2.92 8.99
N SER A 169 -3.23 -3.81 8.01
CA SER A 169 -3.28 -5.26 8.24
C SER A 169 -2.01 -5.77 8.96
N PRO A 170 -2.12 -6.54 10.07
CA PRO A 170 -0.97 -7.13 10.75
C PRO A 170 -0.10 -8.02 9.85
N ASP A 171 -0.70 -8.64 8.82
CA ASP A 171 0.00 -9.53 7.88
C ASP A 171 0.94 -8.78 6.90
N CYS A 172 0.65 -7.51 6.60
CA CYS A 172 1.53 -6.67 5.78
C CYS A 172 2.67 -6.04 6.60
N ARG A 173 2.61 -6.12 7.94
CA ARG A 173 3.52 -5.45 8.87
C ARG A 173 4.88 -6.17 8.99
N HIS A 174 4.95 -7.45 8.63
CA HIS A 174 6.16 -8.27 8.83
C HIS A 174 7.23 -8.13 7.75
N ARG A 175 7.01 -7.35 6.68
CA ARG A 175 8.02 -7.11 5.63
C ARG A 175 8.54 -5.68 5.54
N CYS A 176 8.13 -4.79 6.45
CA CYS A 176 8.84 -3.54 6.72
C CYS A 176 9.77 -3.77 7.92
N ARG A 177 10.95 -4.38 7.70
CA ARG A 177 11.99 -4.35 8.74
C ARG A 177 12.55 -2.92 8.85
N PRO A 178 12.71 -2.38 10.07
CA PRO A 178 13.45 -1.15 10.28
C PRO A 178 14.93 -1.46 10.19
N HIS A 179 15.56 -1.22 9.04
CA HIS A 179 17.01 -1.04 9.02
C HIS A 179 17.33 0.30 8.38
N GLU A 180 17.73 1.21 9.27
CA GLU A 180 18.57 2.38 9.06
C GLU A 180 18.12 3.34 7.94
N LYS A 181 17.33 4.33 8.36
CA LYS A 181 17.01 5.52 7.56
C LYS A 181 18.31 6.28 7.22
N PRO A 182 18.62 6.58 5.95
CA PRO A 182 19.57 7.64 5.62
C PRO A 182 19.01 9.01 6.06
N PRO A 183 19.87 9.98 6.45
CA PRO A 183 19.52 11.13 7.30
C PRO A 183 18.59 12.21 6.69
N TRP A 184 18.01 12.01 5.50
CA TRP A 184 17.28 13.06 4.78
C TRP A 184 15.81 12.77 4.49
N ARG A 185 15.18 11.78 5.14
CA ARG A 185 13.72 11.61 5.08
C ARG A 185 13.11 11.64 6.47
N LEU A 186 12.71 12.85 6.86
CA LEU A 186 11.75 13.10 7.93
C LEU A 186 10.37 12.61 7.47
N GLY A 187 9.66 11.95 8.38
CA GLY A 187 8.22 11.72 8.29
C GLY A 187 7.79 10.44 7.58
N CYS A 188 7.19 9.53 8.36
CA CYS A 188 6.01 8.82 7.90
C CYS A 188 4.82 9.78 8.02
#